data_AF-A0A2E0R2N9-F1
#
_entry.id   AF-A0A2E0R2N9-F1
#
_cell.length_a   1.000
_cell.length_b   1.000
_cell.length_c   1.000
_cell.angle_alpha   90.00
_cell.angle_beta   90.00
_cell.angle_gamma   90.00
#
_symmetry.space_group_name_H-M   'P 1'
#
loop_
_entity.id
_entity.type
_entity.pdbx_description
1 polymer ?
#
loop_
_entity_poly.entity_id
_entity_poly.type
_entity_poly.pdbx_seq_one_letter_code
_entity_poly.pdbx_strand_id
1 'polypeptide(L)'
;MDEPLKPSPFQFAIVPPENSNDIPYPIVFVSEEGKVYELEEGDRRYMEEPFHPGDGARPYMKSRYDEKNGWGNLRGFLRRSDLPKGIEVAPAPTHD
;
A
#
# COMPACT_ATOMS: atom_id res chain seq x y z
N MET A 1 -27.11 -13.43 20.76
CA MET A 1 -26.72 -14.38 19.70
C MET A 1 -25.96 -13.57 18.69
N ASP A 2 -24.63 -13.70 18.66
CA ASP A 2 -23.80 -13.08 17.64
C ASP A 2 -24.11 -13.77 16.30
N GLU A 3 -24.83 -13.07 15.42
CA GLU A 3 -25.00 -13.52 14.04
C GLU A 3 -23.60 -13.50 13.40
N PRO A 4 -23.10 -14.61 12.82
CA PRO A 4 -21.78 -14.62 12.22
C PRO A 4 -21.77 -13.57 11.11
N LEU A 5 -20.86 -12.60 11.22
CA LEU A 5 -20.69 -11.52 10.26
C LEU A 5 -20.58 -12.16 8.86
N LYS A 6 -21.65 -12.04 8.06
CA LYS A 6 -21.65 -12.55 6.69
C LYS A 6 -20.45 -11.90 5.98
N PRO A 7 -19.60 -12.66 5.26
CA PRO A 7 -18.53 -12.05 4.49
C PRO A 7 -19.17 -11.04 3.55
N SER A 8 -18.82 -9.77 3.74
CA SER A 8 -19.44 -8.68 3.00
C SER A 8 -18.98 -8.83 1.54
N PRO A 9 -19.90 -8.84 0.56
CA PRO A 9 -19.55 -8.99 -0.85
C PRO A 9 -18.74 -7.80 -1.43
N PHE A 10 -18.35 -6.85 -0.58
CA PHE A 10 -17.69 -5.59 -0.94
C PHE A 10 -16.25 -5.51 -0.43
N GLN A 11 -15.66 -6.61 0.05
CA GLN A 11 -14.26 -6.61 0.45
C GLN A 11 -13.33 -6.58 -0.77
N PHE A 12 -12.26 -5.79 -0.70
CA PHE A 12 -11.24 -5.74 -1.74
C PHE A 12 -9.85 -5.62 -1.11
N ALA A 13 -8.90 -6.33 -1.68
CA ALA A 13 -7.48 -6.10 -1.40
C ALA A 13 -6.97 -4.93 -2.26
N ILE A 14 -5.97 -4.21 -1.77
CA ILE A 14 -5.30 -3.17 -2.57
C ILE A 14 -4.52 -3.82 -3.70
N VAL A 15 -3.85 -4.93 -3.40
CA VAL A 15 -3.20 -5.80 -4.36
C VAL A 15 -4.00 -7.10 -4.41
N PRO A 16 -4.73 -7.38 -5.50
CA PRO A 16 -5.44 -8.65 -5.63
C PRO A 16 -4.45 -9.82 -5.77
N PRO A 17 -4.86 -11.06 -5.45
CA PRO A 17 -3.99 -12.24 -5.46
C PRO A 17 -3.34 -12.51 -6.83
N GLU A 18 -3.95 -12.05 -7.92
CA GLU A 18 -3.38 -12.13 -9.27
C GLU A 18 -2.11 -11.28 -9.44
N ASN A 19 -1.95 -10.21 -8.66
CA ASN A 19 -0.81 -9.30 -8.70
C ASN A 19 0.16 -9.48 -7.51
N SER A 20 -0.15 -10.34 -6.54
CA SER A 20 0.71 -10.58 -5.36
C SER A 20 2.13 -11.04 -5.73
N ASN A 21 2.29 -11.72 -6.87
CA ASN A 21 3.57 -12.24 -7.34
C ASN A 21 4.23 -11.39 -8.44
N ASP A 22 3.70 -10.20 -8.72
CA ASP A 22 4.28 -9.32 -9.73
C ASP A 22 5.69 -8.88 -9.34
N ILE A 23 6.62 -8.96 -10.31
CA ILE A 23 8.00 -8.50 -10.15
C ILE A 23 8.28 -7.46 -11.24
N PRO A 24 8.50 -6.19 -10.89
CA PRO A 24 8.51 -5.66 -9.51
C PRO A 24 7.09 -5.53 -8.92
N TYR A 25 7.00 -5.52 -7.57
CA TYR A 25 5.71 -5.44 -6.86
C TYR A 25 4.99 -4.12 -7.19
N PRO A 26 3.65 -4.12 -7.38
CA PRO A 26 2.92 -2.98 -7.94
C PRO A 26 2.78 -1.80 -6.97
N ILE A 27 3.07 -2.01 -5.68
CA ILE A 27 3.03 -0.97 -4.65
C ILE A 27 4.43 -0.69 -4.14
N VAL A 28 4.70 0.58 -3.85
CA VAL A 28 5.94 1.06 -3.22
C VAL A 28 5.60 1.91 -2.00
N PHE A 29 6.57 2.05 -1.11
CA PHE A 29 6.50 2.97 0.03
C PHE A 29 7.30 4.24 -0.27
N VAL A 30 6.68 5.41 -0.04
CA VAL A 30 7.35 6.70 -0.11
C VAL A 30 7.63 7.18 1.31
N SER A 31 8.86 7.59 1.60
CA SER A 31 9.24 8.16 2.90
C SER A 31 8.93 9.66 2.99
N GLU A 32 9.12 10.24 4.17
CA GLU A 32 8.94 11.68 4.39
C GLU A 32 9.91 12.54 3.56
N GLU A 33 11.09 12.00 3.26
CA GLU A 33 12.10 12.64 2.40
C GLU A 33 11.80 12.49 0.90
N GLY A 34 10.75 11.73 0.53
CA GLY A 34 10.44 11.38 -0.85
C GLY A 34 11.24 10.20 -1.41
N LYS A 35 12.07 9.52 -0.59
CA LYS A 35 12.73 8.29 -1.04
C LYS A 35 11.70 7.18 -1.22
N VAL A 36 11.89 6.33 -2.22
CA VAL A 36 10.96 5.26 -2.56
C VAL A 36 11.60 3.92 -2.26
N TYR A 37 10.84 3.03 -1.62
CA TYR A 37 11.30 1.73 -1.17
C TYR A 37 10.35 0.63 -1.65
N GLU A 38 10.92 -0.54 -1.93
CA GLU A 38 10.17 -1.79 -2.04
C GLU A 38 9.47 -2.10 -0.71
N LEU A 39 8.38 -2.87 -0.78
CA LEU A 39 7.69 -3.34 0.42
C LEU A 39 8.32 -4.61 0.97
N GLU A 40 8.44 -4.68 2.30
CA GLU A 40 8.74 -5.89 3.03
C GLU A 40 7.56 -6.88 3.04
N GLU A 41 7.79 -8.12 3.43
CA GLU A 41 6.75 -9.17 3.40
C GLU A 41 5.52 -8.80 4.24
N GLY A 42 5.72 -8.17 5.40
CA GLY A 42 4.61 -7.71 6.26
C GLY A 42 3.74 -6.65 5.58
N ASP A 43 4.37 -5.66 4.94
CA ASP A 43 3.67 -4.62 4.20
C ASP A 43 2.95 -5.17 2.96
N ARG A 44 3.57 -6.09 2.22
CA ARG A 44 2.92 -6.77 1.08
C ARG A 44 1.68 -7.52 1.53
N ARG A 45 1.81 -8.30 2.60
CA ARG A 45 0.67 -9.02 3.19
C ARG A 45 -0.45 -8.06 3.57
N TYR A 46 -0.12 -6.91 4.15
CA TYR A 46 -1.11 -5.89 4.48
C TYR A 46 -1.80 -5.30 3.24
N MET A 47 -1.11 -5.16 2.10
CA MET A 47 -1.73 -4.74 0.83
C MET A 47 -2.64 -5.80 0.22
N GLU A 48 -2.37 -7.06 0.50
CA GLU A 48 -3.11 -8.23 -0.01
C GLU A 48 -4.30 -8.61 0.87
N GLU A 49 -4.40 -8.04 2.08
CA GLU A 49 -5.52 -8.27 2.97
C GLU A 49 -6.83 -7.70 2.41
N PRO A 50 -7.95 -8.43 2.51
CA PRO A 50 -9.24 -7.95 2.08
C PRO A 50 -9.80 -6.91 3.06
N PHE A 51 -9.99 -5.67 2.62
CA PHE A 51 -10.55 -4.59 3.43
C PHE A 51 -12.02 -4.32 3.09
N HIS A 52 -12.80 -3.94 4.11
CA HIS A 52 -14.14 -3.40 3.90
C HIS A 52 -14.06 -1.91 3.48
N PRO A 53 -14.93 -1.39 2.59
CA PRO A 53 -14.89 0.02 2.16
C PRO A 53 -15.14 1.03 3.28
N GLY A 54 -15.81 0.59 4.36
CA GLY A 54 -16.00 1.38 5.58
C GLY A 54 -14.95 1.13 6.67
N ASP A 55 -13.94 0.30 6.39
CA ASP A 55 -12.89 0.00 7.36
C ASP A 55 -11.91 1.17 7.48
N GLY A 56 -11.71 1.63 8.72
CA GLY A 56 -10.72 2.65 9.07
C GLY A 56 -9.30 2.11 9.11
N ALA A 57 -9.12 0.79 9.12
CA ALA A 57 -7.82 0.12 9.09
C ALA A 57 -7.25 -0.05 7.67
N ARG A 58 -7.78 0.65 6.66
CA ARG A 58 -7.26 0.59 5.30
C ARG A 58 -5.90 1.29 5.19
N PRO A 59 -4.95 0.74 4.42
CA PRO A 59 -3.71 1.43 4.12
C PRO A 59 -4.01 2.76 3.42
N TYR A 60 -3.29 3.80 3.83
CA TYR A 60 -3.34 5.08 3.14
C TYR A 60 -2.60 4.98 1.80
N MET A 61 -3.37 4.95 0.72
CA MET A 61 -2.88 4.97 -0.66
C MET A 61 -2.87 6.40 -1.18
N LYS A 62 -1.67 6.90 -1.53
CA LYS A 62 -1.48 8.17 -2.20
C LYS A 62 -2.02 8.11 -3.62
N SER A 63 -2.59 9.22 -4.08
CA SER A 63 -3.03 9.35 -5.48
C SER A 63 -1.91 9.80 -6.43
N ARG A 64 -0.85 10.42 -5.90
CA ARG A 64 0.34 10.87 -6.65
C ARG A 64 1.55 10.99 -5.72
N TYR A 65 2.74 10.92 -6.31
CA TYR A 65 4.01 10.94 -5.58
C TYR A 65 4.18 12.17 -4.67
N ASP A 66 3.90 13.37 -5.18
CA ASP A 66 4.02 14.65 -4.45
C ASP A 66 2.89 14.94 -3.44
N GLU A 67 1.92 14.03 -3.29
CA GLU A 67 0.81 14.21 -2.36
C GLU A 67 1.28 14.17 -0.91
N LYS A 68 0.92 15.19 -0.13
CA LYS A 68 1.16 15.19 1.31
C LYS A 68 0.01 14.52 2.03
N ASN A 69 0.30 13.73 3.05
CA ASN A 69 -0.72 13.17 3.93
C ASN A 69 -1.28 14.26 4.88
N GLY A 70 -2.20 13.85 5.78
CA GLY A 70 -2.84 14.76 6.74
C GLY A 70 -1.91 15.47 7.72
N TRP A 71 -0.65 15.02 7.85
CA TRP A 71 0.38 15.65 8.68
C TRP A 71 1.35 16.52 7.87
N GLY A 72 1.15 16.65 6.56
CA GLY A 72 1.96 17.52 5.70
C GLY A 72 3.27 16.91 5.18
N ASN A 73 3.50 15.61 5.39
CA ASN A 73 4.68 14.89 4.88
C ASN A 73 4.34 14.00 3.69
N LEU A 74 5.36 13.57 2.94
CA LEU A 74 5.22 12.75 1.73
C LEU A 74 5.02 11.25 2.02
N ARG A 75 5.00 10.84 3.29
CA ARG A 75 4.99 9.44 3.67
C ARG A 75 3.68 8.76 3.28
N GLY A 76 3.77 7.59 2.64
CA GLY A 76 2.62 6.74 2.36
C GLY A 76 2.88 5.71 1.25
N PHE A 77 1.91 4.85 1.03
CA PHE A 77 1.95 3.86 -0.05
C PHE A 77 1.52 4.49 -1.37
N LEU A 78 2.12 4.06 -2.47
CA LEU A 78 1.84 4.57 -3.82
C LEU A 78 1.89 3.42 -4.82
N ARG A 79 1.05 3.46 -5.86
CA ARG A 79 1.21 2.53 -6.98
C ARG A 79 2.48 2.86 -7.74
N ARG A 80 3.25 1.84 -8.10
CA ARG A 80 4.49 1.98 -8.88
C ARG A 80 4.26 2.71 -10.20
N SER A 81 3.10 2.48 -10.83
CA SER A 81 2.72 3.16 -12.08
C SER A 81 2.56 4.69 -11.94
N ASP A 82 2.33 5.18 -10.71
CA ASP A 82 2.19 6.61 -10.39
C ASP A 82 3.54 7.24 -10.00
N LEU A 83 4.65 6.48 -10.04
CA LEU A 83 5.98 7.03 -9.84
C LEU A 83 6.43 7.88 -11.03
N PRO A 84 7.02 9.05 -10.80
CA PRO A 84 7.73 9.79 -11.83
C PRO A 84 8.84 8.94 -12.45
N LYS A 85 9.06 9.11 -13.76
CA LYS A 85 10.15 8.42 -14.46
C LYS A 85 11.50 8.87 -13.88
N GLY A 86 12.40 7.91 -13.65
CA GLY A 86 13.75 8.17 -13.15
C GLY A 86 13.87 8.20 -11.63
N ILE A 87 12.79 7.93 -10.89
CA ILE A 87 12.88 7.72 -9.43
C ILE A 87 13.46 6.34 -9.16
N GLU A 88 14.52 6.30 -8.36
CA GLU A 88 15.10 5.06 -7.85
C GLU A 88 14.20 4.46 -6.77
N VAL A 89 13.97 3.15 -6.87
CA VAL A 89 13.27 2.38 -5.84
C VAL A 89 14.32 1.54 -5.10
N ALA A 90 14.59 1.92 -3.86
CA ALA A 90 15.51 1.23 -2.97
C ALA A 90 14.88 -0.08 -2.44
N PRO A 91 15.68 -1.07 -2.00
CA PRO A 91 15.15 -2.23 -1.30
C PRO A 91 14.38 -1.83 -0.04
N ALA A 92 13.49 -2.71 0.44
CA ALA A 92 12.71 -2.45 1.65
C ALA A 92 13.63 -2.06 2.82
N PRO A 93 13.29 -1.01 3.59
CA PRO A 93 14.09 -0.63 4.74
C PRO A 93 14.05 -1.77 5.76
N THR A 94 15.22 -2.24 6.20
CA THR A 94 15.30 -3.22 7.28
C THR A 94 14.85 -2.55 8.57
N HIS A 95 13.72 -2.97 9.15
CA HIS A 95 13.41 -2.68 10.55
C HIS A 95 14.20 -3.69 11.41
N ASP A 96 15.16 -3.18 12.19
CA ASP A 96 15.89 -3.94 13.22
C ASP A 96 15.03 -4.08 14.49
#